data_AF-A0A2M8NJ13-F1
#
_entry.id   AF-A0A2M8NJ13-F1
#
_cell.length_a   1.000
_cell.length_b   1.000
_cell.length_c   1.000
_cell.angle_alpha   90.00
_cell.angle_beta   90.00
_cell.angle_gamma   90.00
#
_symmetry.space_group_name_H-M   'P 1'
#
loop_
_entity.id
_entity.type
_entity.pdbx_description
1 polymer ?
#
loop_
_entity_poly.entity_id
_entity_poly.type
_entity_poly.pdbx_seq_one_letter_code
_entity_poly.pdbx_strand_id
1 'polypeptide(L)'
;MPSAVAAHVRSFRPGQRERVSPYMRCLGTRNRWLLLLKNEMAAGFWRDLVWIAGYDLAILAFLLLRERASLRAVASAWRLRERMLRKRRVIQSARRVNWHDLRVWFGAPIPERNVYFL
;
A
#
# COMPACT_ATOMS: atom_id res chain seq x y z
N MET A 1 8.66 -10.28 -21.06
CA MET A 1 8.34 -11.54 -21.75
C MET A 1 6.82 -11.73 -21.73
N PRO A 2 6.09 -11.38 -22.80
CA PRO A 2 4.63 -11.50 -22.87
C PRO A 2 4.12 -12.92 -23.17
N SER A 3 5.01 -13.89 -23.44
CA SER A 3 4.66 -15.29 -23.75
C SER A 3 4.62 -16.24 -22.55
N ALA A 4 5.06 -15.80 -21.37
CA ALA A 4 5.03 -16.62 -20.16
C ALA A 4 3.62 -16.58 -19.54
N VAL A 5 2.80 -17.61 -19.81
CA VAL A 5 1.46 -17.77 -19.25
C VAL A 5 1.49 -18.83 -18.15
N ALA A 6 1.00 -18.47 -16.95
CA ALA A 6 0.79 -19.40 -15.85
C ALA A 6 -0.67 -19.33 -15.41
N ALA A 7 -1.31 -20.49 -15.22
CA ALA A 7 -2.65 -20.56 -14.65
C ALA A 7 -2.57 -20.36 -13.13
N HIS A 8 -3.26 -19.33 -12.60
CA HIS A 8 -3.29 -19.05 -11.17
C HIS A 8 -4.73 -18.95 -10.65
N VAL A 9 -5.07 -19.78 -9.66
CA VAL A 9 -6.38 -19.75 -9.02
C VAL A 9 -6.46 -18.56 -8.07
N ARG A 10 -7.23 -17.54 -8.45
CA ARG A 10 -7.45 -16.34 -7.60
C ARG A 10 -8.55 -16.60 -6.57
N SER A 11 -8.14 -16.93 -5.34
CA SER A 11 -9.03 -17.13 -4.19
C SER A 11 -9.41 -15.84 -3.46
N PHE A 12 -8.60 -14.77 -3.57
CA PHE A 12 -8.87 -13.47 -2.95
C PHE A 12 -9.47 -12.50 -3.98
N ARG A 13 -10.78 -12.22 -3.86
CA ARG A 13 -11.54 -11.34 -4.76
C ARG A 13 -12.42 -10.36 -3.98
N PRO A 14 -12.76 -9.19 -4.55
CA PRO A 14 -13.76 -8.29 -3.96
C PRO A 14 -15.07 -9.04 -3.66
N GLY A 15 -15.71 -8.72 -2.53
CA GLY A 15 -16.96 -9.37 -2.09
C GLY A 15 -16.81 -10.78 -1.52
N GLN A 16 -15.62 -11.40 -1.53
CA GLN A 16 -15.41 -12.76 -1.01
C GLN A 16 -14.71 -12.77 0.36
N ARG A 17 -14.57 -11.61 1.01
CA ARG A 17 -13.78 -11.44 2.25
C ARG A 17 -14.22 -12.42 3.35
N GLU A 18 -15.51 -12.64 3.52
CA GLU A 18 -16.05 -13.52 4.56
C GLU A 18 -15.68 -14.99 4.35
N ARG A 19 -15.50 -15.41 3.09
CA ARG A 19 -15.06 -16.77 2.72
C ARG A 19 -13.55 -16.98 2.91
N VAL A 20 -12.79 -15.91 3.09
CA VAL A 20 -11.35 -15.98 3.36
C VAL A 20 -11.14 -16.32 4.83
N SER A 21 -10.18 -17.22 5.10
CA SER A 21 -9.87 -17.60 6.48
C SER A 21 -9.53 -16.37 7.34
N PRO A 22 -9.94 -16.33 8.63
CA PRO A 22 -9.64 -15.20 9.51
C PRO A 22 -8.15 -14.87 9.60
N TYR A 23 -7.29 -15.89 9.53
CA TYR A 23 -5.83 -15.72 9.50
C TYR A 23 -5.39 -14.94 8.26
N MET A 24 -5.83 -15.34 7.06
CA MET A 24 -5.48 -14.65 5.82
C MET A 24 -6.01 -13.21 5.79
N ARG A 25 -7.23 -12.98 6.29
CA ARG A 25 -7.79 -11.62 6.40
C ARG A 25 -6.93 -10.73 7.31
N CYS A 26 -6.52 -11.24 8.46
CA CYS A 26 -5.63 -10.56 9.38
C CYS A 26 -4.28 -10.23 8.72
N LEU A 27 -3.70 -11.15 7.95
CA LEU A 27 -2.46 -10.90 7.20
C LEU A 27 -2.66 -9.81 6.15
N GLY A 28 -3.76 -9.83 5.41
CA GLY A 28 -4.09 -8.81 4.40
C GLY A 28 -4.22 -7.42 5.03
N THR A 29 -4.99 -7.31 6.12
CA THR A 29 -5.15 -6.07 6.88
C THR A 29 -3.82 -5.55 7.40
N ARG A 30 -2.98 -6.42 8.00
CA ARG A 30 -1.63 -6.04 8.46
C ARG A 30 -0.77 -5.54 7.30
N ASN A 31 -0.80 -6.26 6.19
CA ASN A 31 0.02 -5.95 5.03
C ASN A 31 -0.34 -4.59 4.44
N ARG A 32 -1.61 -4.17 4.45
CA ARG A 32 -2.00 -2.82 4.01
C ARG A 32 -1.16 -1.73 4.71
N TRP A 33 -1.16 -1.70 6.04
CA TRP A 33 -0.41 -0.68 6.79
C TRP A 33 1.11 -0.83 6.62
N LEU A 34 1.63 -2.05 6.58
CA LEU A 34 3.06 -2.27 6.34
C LEU A 34 3.50 -1.85 4.93
N LEU A 35 2.64 -2.04 3.92
CA LEU A 35 2.88 -1.59 2.55
C LEU A 35 2.83 -0.06 2.47
N LEU A 36 1.81 0.58 3.06
CA LEU A 36 1.72 2.03 3.16
C LEU A 36 3.00 2.61 3.79
N LEU A 37 3.42 2.05 4.93
CA LEU A 37 4.61 2.50 5.66
C LEU A 37 5.90 2.35 4.85
N LYS A 38 6.08 1.26 4.11
CA LYS A 38 7.37 0.98 3.45
C LYS A 38 7.46 1.50 2.00
N ASN A 39 6.33 1.62 1.31
CA ASN A 39 6.30 1.94 -0.13
C ASN A 39 5.92 3.39 -0.42
N GLU A 40 5.02 3.99 0.36
CA GLU A 40 4.47 5.32 0.01
C GLU A 40 5.53 6.41 0.09
N MET A 41 5.61 7.27 -0.93
CA MET A 41 6.56 8.39 -0.91
C MET A 41 5.99 9.56 -0.11
N ALA A 42 6.85 10.32 0.57
CA ALA A 42 6.38 11.40 1.44
C ALA A 42 5.50 12.43 0.71
N ALA A 43 5.88 12.85 -0.51
CA ALA A 43 5.08 13.77 -1.31
C ALA A 43 3.68 13.22 -1.66
N GLY A 44 3.58 11.91 -1.94
CA GLY A 44 2.30 11.23 -2.21
C GLY A 44 1.46 11.10 -0.95
N PHE A 45 2.09 10.68 0.14
CA PHE A 45 1.45 10.57 1.43
C PHE A 45 0.79 11.88 1.88
N TRP A 46 1.52 13.00 1.81
CA TRP A 46 1.00 14.30 2.23
C TRP A 46 -0.10 14.82 1.30
N ARG A 47 0.07 14.64 -0.01
CA ARG A 47 -0.96 15.00 -1.00
C ARG A 47 -2.27 14.23 -0.74
N ASP A 48 -2.17 12.93 -0.47
CA ASP A 48 -3.33 12.04 -0.39
C ASP A 48 -3.76 11.75 1.06
N LEU A 49 -3.24 12.52 2.04
CA LEU A 49 -3.39 12.23 3.46
C LEU A 49 -4.86 12.08 3.87
N VAL A 50 -5.73 12.98 3.41
CA VAL A 50 -7.16 12.96 3.74
C VAL A 50 -7.82 11.67 3.25
N TRP A 51 -7.50 11.23 2.03
CA TRP A 51 -8.05 10.01 1.43
C TRP A 51 -7.49 8.75 2.10
N ILE A 52 -6.19 8.72 2.37
CA ILE A 52 -5.52 7.64 3.08
C ILE A 52 -6.12 7.48 4.49
N ALA A 53 -6.22 8.59 5.23
CA ALA A 53 -6.75 8.59 6.59
C ALA A 53 -8.23 8.21 6.63
N GLY A 54 -9.05 8.74 5.71
CA GLY A 54 -10.47 8.40 5.62
C GLY A 54 -10.69 6.90 5.34
N TYR A 55 -9.93 6.33 4.41
CA TYR A 55 -10.03 4.91 4.10
C TYR A 55 -9.52 4.02 5.24
N ASP A 56 -8.41 4.38 5.89
CA ASP A 56 -7.88 3.62 7.03
C ASP A 56 -8.80 3.70 8.25
N LEU A 57 -9.46 4.83 8.48
CA LEU A 57 -10.49 4.97 9.50
C LEU A 57 -11.69 4.06 9.19
N ALA A 58 -12.14 4.00 7.94
CA ALA A 58 -13.22 3.10 7.52
C ALA A 58 -12.85 1.63 7.75
N ILE A 59 -11.59 1.23 7.48
CA ILE A 59 -11.11 -0.10 7.83
C ILE A 59 -11.19 -0.34 9.34
N LEU A 60 -10.65 0.57 10.16
CA LEU A 60 -10.65 0.41 11.61
C LEU A 60 -12.07 0.27 12.15
N ALA A 61 -13.01 1.10 11.67
CA ALA A 61 -14.42 1.00 12.02
C ALA A 61 -15.00 -0.37 11.62
N PHE A 62 -14.73 -0.85 10.39
CA PHE A 62 -15.17 -2.17 9.94
C PHE A 62 -14.60 -3.31 10.82
N LEU A 63 -13.33 -3.25 11.20
CA LEU A 63 -12.71 -4.26 12.07
C LEU A 63 -13.34 -4.28 13.47
N LEU A 64 -13.66 -3.12 14.04
CA LEU A 64 -14.30 -3.01 15.35
C LEU A 64 -15.75 -3.53 15.33
N LEU A 65 -16.49 -3.19 14.27
CA LEU A 65 -17.92 -3.48 14.17
C LEU A 65 -18.23 -4.89 13.63
N ARG A 66 -17.41 -5.41 12.70
CA ARG A 66 -17.72 -6.64 11.94
C ARG A 66 -16.64 -7.70 12.02
N GLU A 67 -15.36 -7.33 12.03
CA GLU A 67 -14.26 -8.31 11.90
C GLU A 67 -13.21 -8.23 13.03
N ARG A 68 -13.68 -8.41 14.26
CA ARG A 68 -12.86 -8.27 15.47
C ARG A 68 -11.64 -9.20 15.50
N ALA A 69 -11.74 -10.39 14.91
CA ALA A 69 -10.64 -11.35 14.82
C ALA A 69 -9.39 -10.80 14.11
N SER A 70 -9.57 -9.82 13.23
CA SER A 70 -8.51 -9.14 12.49
C SER A 70 -7.96 -7.89 13.20
N LEU A 71 -8.49 -7.47 14.35
CA LEU A 71 -7.95 -6.34 15.13
C LEU A 71 -6.50 -6.56 15.56
N ARG A 72 -6.11 -7.81 15.79
CA ARG A 72 -4.71 -8.18 16.08
C ARG A 72 -3.73 -7.75 14.97
N ALA A 73 -4.23 -7.51 13.75
CA ALA A 73 -3.45 -6.98 12.64
C ALA A 73 -2.87 -5.60 12.95
N VAL A 74 -3.61 -4.76 13.70
CA VAL A 74 -3.18 -3.41 14.09
C VAL A 74 -1.93 -3.50 14.98
N ALA A 75 -2.02 -4.27 16.07
CA ALA A 75 -0.90 -4.50 16.98
C ALA A 75 0.29 -5.18 16.26
N SER A 76 0.01 -6.15 15.37
CA SER A 76 1.06 -6.81 14.59
C SER A 76 1.74 -5.85 13.61
N ALA A 77 1.01 -4.93 12.97
CA ALA A 77 1.59 -3.93 12.08
C ALA A 77 2.47 -2.96 12.88
N TRP A 78 1.98 -2.49 14.03
CA TRP A 78 2.73 -1.63 14.94
C TRP A 78 4.03 -2.27 15.41
N ARG A 79 4.00 -3.55 15.82
CA ARG A 79 5.21 -4.29 16.25
C ARG A 79 6.23 -4.45 15.12
N LEU A 80 5.78 -4.58 13.87
CA LEU A 80 6.66 -4.75 12.71
C LEU A 80 7.12 -3.44 12.06
N ARG A 81 6.65 -2.28 12.56
CA ARG A 81 6.93 -0.96 11.96
C ARG A 81 8.42 -0.67 11.83
N GLU A 82 9.21 -0.94 12.88
CA GLU A 82 10.65 -0.66 12.88
C GLU A 82 11.38 -1.47 11.82
N ARG A 83 11.01 -2.75 11.68
CA ARG A 83 11.55 -3.61 10.64
C ARG A 83 11.17 -3.09 9.25
N MET A 84 9.95 -2.59 9.07
CA MET A 84 9.52 -2.02 7.79
C MET A 84 10.18 -0.68 7.48
N LEU A 85 10.43 0.16 8.48
CA LEU A 85 11.18 1.42 8.31
C LEU A 85 12.63 1.15 7.89
N ARG A 86 13.27 0.12 8.45
CA ARG A 86 14.60 -0.31 7.96
C ARG A 86 14.56 -0.75 6.50
N LYS A 87 13.56 -1.55 6.10
CA LYS A 87 13.37 -1.91 4.69
C LYS A 87 13.11 -0.70 3.80
N ARG A 88 12.31 0.26 4.28
CA ARG A 88 12.03 1.51 3.57
C ARG A 88 13.31 2.26 3.26
N ARG A 89 14.24 2.40 4.21
CA ARG A 89 15.52 3.09 3.98
C ARG A 89 16.28 2.49 2.80
N VAL A 90 16.41 1.17 2.76
CA VAL A 90 17.10 0.45 1.66
C VAL A 90 16.38 0.61 0.32
N ILE A 91 15.04 0.51 0.32
CA ILE A 91 14.24 0.66 -0.90
C ILE A 91 14.34 2.09 -1.44
N GLN A 92 14.21 3.09 -0.57
CA GLN A 92 14.22 4.49 -0.96
C GLN A 92 15.63 4.98 -1.31
N SER A 93 16.70 4.42 -0.75
CA SER A 93 18.07 4.74 -1.16
C SER A 93 18.41 4.23 -2.56
N ALA A 94 17.77 3.15 -3.01
CA ALA A 94 17.95 2.59 -4.35
C ALA A 94 16.93 3.14 -5.37
N ARG A 95 16.12 4.14 -5.00
CA ARG A 95 15.06 4.69 -5.85
C ARG A 95 15.65 5.51 -6.99
N ARG A 96 15.27 5.17 -8.23
CA ARG A 96 15.74 5.83 -9.46
C ARG A 96 14.83 6.95 -9.96
N VAL A 97 13.57 6.94 -9.54
CA VAL A 97 12.51 7.81 -10.08
C VAL A 97 11.90 8.60 -8.93
N ASN A 98 11.71 9.91 -9.11
CA ASN A 98 11.11 10.74 -8.08
C ASN A 98 9.57 10.63 -8.12
N TRP A 99 8.89 11.24 -7.14
CA TRP A 99 7.42 11.18 -7.06
C TRP A 99 6.71 11.88 -8.22
N HIS A 100 7.32 12.93 -8.74
CA HIS A 100 6.78 13.71 -9.84
C HIS A 100 6.78 12.90 -11.15
N ASP A 101 7.92 12.29 -11.47
CA ASP A 101 8.07 11.44 -12.66
C ASP A 101 7.11 10.25 -12.61
N LEU A 102 6.93 9.64 -11.43
CA LEU A 102 5.94 8.58 -11.21
C LEU A 102 4.52 9.06 -11.51
N ARG A 103 4.17 10.28 -11.10
CA ARG A 103 2.85 10.86 -11.40
C ARG A 103 2.61 11.04 -12.89
N VAL A 104 3.61 11.54 -13.62
CA VAL A 104 3.52 11.68 -15.09
C VAL A 104 3.33 10.31 -15.73
N TRP A 105 4.05 9.30 -15.25
CA TRP A 105 3.87 7.91 -15.70
C TRP A 105 2.44 7.38 -15.47
N PHE A 106 1.78 7.82 -14.39
CA PHE A 106 0.37 7.52 -14.09
C PHE A 106 -0.64 8.48 -14.77
N GLY A 107 -0.20 9.34 -15.70
CA GLY A 107 -1.07 10.20 -16.51
C GLY A 107 -1.34 11.59 -15.92
N ALA A 108 -0.57 12.03 -14.92
CA ALA A 108 -0.61 13.45 -14.51
C ALA A 108 -0.02 14.34 -15.62
N PRO A 109 -0.50 15.59 -15.78
CA PRO A 109 0.09 16.53 -16.72
C PRO A 109 1.59 16.69 -16.50
N ILE A 110 2.35 16.76 -17.58
CA ILE A 110 3.78 17.10 -17.53
C ILE A 110 3.85 18.55 -17.03
N PRO A 111 4.55 18.83 -15.93
CA PRO A 111 4.73 20.18 -15.46
C PRO A 111 5.58 20.93 -16.48
N GLU A 112 5.26 22.19 -16.70
CA GLU A 112 6.08 23.11 -17.45
C GLU A 112 7.37 23.40 -16.66
N ARG A 113 8.31 22.47 -16.64
CA ARG A 113 9.68 22.71 -16.16
C ARG A 113 10.64 22.46 -17.31
N ASN A 114 11.06 23.57 -17.91
CA ASN A 114 12.26 23.78 -18.72
C ASN A 114 12.83 22.54 -19.41
N VAL A 115 12.49 22.43 -20.69
CA VAL A 115 13.19 21.66 -21.71
C VAL A 115 14.59 22.25 -21.89
N TYR A 116 15.50 21.97 -20.97
CA TYR A 116 16.94 22.16 -21.15
C TYR A 116 17.63 20.97 -20.51
N PHE A 117 18.68 20.46 -21.17
CA PHE A 117 19.39 19.20 -20.94
C PHE A 117 18.82 17.97 -21.66
N LEU A 118 18.72 18.10 -22.99
CA LEU A 118 19.31 17.11 -23.90
C LEU A 118 20.83 17.32 -23.95
#